data_AF-A0A9P8MV65-F1
#
_entry.id   AF-A0A9P8MV65-F1
#
_cell.length_a   1.000
_cell.length_b   1.000
_cell.length_c   1.000
_cell.angle_alpha   90.00
_cell.angle_beta   90.00
_cell.angle_gamma   90.00
#
_symmetry.space_group_name_H-M   'P 1'
#
loop_
_entity.id
_entity.type
_entity.pdbx_description
1 polymer ?
#
loop_
_entity_poly.entity_id
_entity_poly.type
_entity_poly.pdbx_seq_one_letter_code
_entity_poly.pdbx_strand_id
1 'polypeptide(L)'
;MSASNGAIMFPNTFMMQELVRTYFDQVLDGEEQGNLVDMPSVYTIPKGTRIPSHLILINEYTARFSLQPSRGMPLKDLNQALDEFYAKHAHMEAAEKWLDAHPFQDAIPDDADAAWTAK
;
A
#
# COMPACT_ATOMS: atom_id res chain seq x y z
N MET A 1 -5.17 16.84 -8.45
CA MET A 1 -4.41 15.68 -7.95
C MET A 1 -3.72 15.04 -9.14
N SER A 2 -2.39 14.87 -9.10
CA SER A 2 -1.67 14.17 -10.17
C SER A 2 -1.99 12.68 -10.05
N ALA A 3 -2.55 12.08 -11.10
CA ALA A 3 -2.68 10.62 -11.16
C ALA A 3 -1.26 10.04 -11.33
N SER A 4 -0.87 9.12 -10.45
CA SER A 4 0.39 8.38 -10.62
C SER A 4 0.18 7.31 -11.69
N ASN A 5 1.20 7.08 -12.53
CA ASN A 5 1.16 6.07 -13.59
C ASN A 5 1.45 4.65 -13.06
N GLY A 6 1.40 4.43 -11.75
CA GLY A 6 1.68 3.15 -11.11
C GLY A 6 0.94 2.97 -9.79
N ALA A 7 1.22 1.84 -9.14
CA ALA A 7 0.57 1.49 -7.88
C ALA A 7 1.14 2.31 -6.72
N ILE A 8 0.26 2.96 -5.95
CA ILE A 8 0.66 3.75 -4.79
C ILE A 8 0.87 2.84 -3.60
N MET A 9 1.96 3.07 -2.87
CA MET A 9 2.34 2.30 -1.70
C MET A 9 2.84 3.22 -0.60
N PHE A 10 2.68 2.78 0.65
CA PHE A 10 3.17 3.47 1.83
C PHE A 10 3.84 2.45 2.77
N PRO A 11 4.92 2.82 3.48
CA PRO A 11 5.34 2.12 4.69
C PRO A 11 4.24 2.21 5.75
N ASN A 12 4.37 1.45 6.85
CA ASN A 12 3.48 1.55 8.01
C ASN A 12 3.76 2.84 8.83
N THR A 13 3.41 3.99 8.26
CA THR A 13 3.50 5.31 8.90
C THR A 13 2.14 5.78 9.40
N PHE A 14 2.10 6.91 10.10
CA PHE A 14 0.84 7.52 10.55
C PHE A 14 -0.13 7.75 9.38
N MET A 15 0.32 8.32 8.26
CA MET A 15 -0.53 8.49 7.07
C MET A 15 -1.13 7.17 6.59
N MET A 16 -0.34 6.10 6.49
CA MET A 16 -0.85 4.80 6.03
C MET A 16 -1.91 4.25 7.00
N GLN A 17 -1.67 4.35 8.30
CA GLN A 17 -2.63 3.95 9.32
C GLN A 17 -3.94 4.76 9.25
N GLU A 18 -3.84 6.08 9.09
CA GLU A 18 -5.02 6.95 8.94
C GLU A 18 -5.82 6.59 7.69
N LEU A 19 -5.16 6.29 6.57
CA LEU A 19 -5.82 5.86 5.33
C LEU A 19 -6.58 4.54 5.52
N VAL A 20 -5.94 3.52 6.10
CA VAL A 20 -6.59 2.22 6.33
C VAL A 20 -7.75 2.35 7.31
N ARG A 21 -7.58 3.08 8.42
CA ARG A 21 -8.63 3.30 9.43
C ARG A 21 -9.82 4.05 8.84
N THR A 22 -9.57 5.16 8.15
CA THR A 22 -10.63 5.95 7.52
C THR A 22 -11.42 5.13 6.52
N TYR A 23 -10.73 4.32 5.69
CA TYR A 23 -11.42 3.49 4.71
C TYR A 23 -12.20 2.35 5.36
N PHE A 24 -11.65 1.72 6.40
CA PHE A 24 -12.33 0.69 7.17
C PHE A 24 -13.58 1.23 7.87
N ASP A 25 -13.49 2.39 8.51
CA ASP A 25 -14.63 3.06 9.15
C ASP A 25 -15.74 3.39 8.14
N GLN A 26 -15.38 3.86 6.94
CA GLN A 26 -16.34 4.10 5.86
C GLN A 26 -17.06 2.82 5.40
N VAL A 27 -16.36 1.69 5.41
CA VAL A 27 -16.93 0.39 5.06
C VAL A 27 -17.94 -0.06 6.13
N LEU A 28 -17.59 0.10 7.41
CA LEU A 28 -18.48 -0.19 8.53
C LEU A 28 -19.74 0.69 8.52
N ASP A 29 -19.59 2.00 8.34
CA ASP A 29 -20.70 2.94 8.20
C ASP A 29 -21.63 2.54 7.03
N GLY A 30 -21.05 2.08 5.93
CA GLY A 30 -21.78 1.60 4.77
C GLY A 30 -22.57 0.32 5.06
N GLU A 31 -21.97 -0.64 5.76
CA GLU A 31 -22.62 -1.89 6.20
C GLU A 31 -23.79 -1.59 7.16
N GLU A 32 -23.61 -0.69 8.12
CA GLU A 32 -24.67 -0.25 9.05
C GLU A 32 -25.87 0.38 8.33
N GLN A 33 -25.62 1.06 7.21
CA GLN A 33 -26.65 1.63 6.34
C GLN A 33 -27.30 0.61 5.40
N GLY A 34 -26.88 -0.66 5.44
CA GLY A 34 -27.39 -1.74 4.60
C GLY A 34 -26.82 -1.79 3.18
N ASN A 35 -25.68 -1.11 2.94
CA ASN A 35 -24.98 -1.22 1.66
C ASN A 35 -24.23 -2.56 1.57
N LEU A 36 -24.16 -3.13 0.37
CA LEU A 36 -23.25 -4.23 0.09
C LEU A 36 -21.84 -3.66 -0.08
N VAL A 37 -21.00 -3.84 0.93
CA VAL A 37 -19.61 -3.35 0.93
C VAL A 37 -18.65 -4.52 1.10
N ASP A 38 -17.62 -4.58 0.26
CA ASP A 38 -16.56 -5.57 0.40
C ASP A 38 -15.57 -5.14 1.48
N MET A 39 -15.21 -6.07 2.38
CA MET A 39 -14.22 -5.80 3.42
C MET A 39 -12.85 -5.52 2.81
N PRO A 40 -12.19 -4.41 3.19
CA PRO A 40 -10.94 -4.02 2.59
C PRO A 40 -9.82 -4.98 2.98
N SER A 41 -8.85 -5.14 2.07
CA SER A 41 -7.65 -5.95 2.29
C SER A 41 -6.40 -5.08 2.18
N VAL A 42 -5.43 -5.35 3.05
CA VAL A 42 -4.11 -4.70 3.04
C VAL A 42 -3.10 -5.70 2.47
N TYR A 43 -2.34 -5.25 1.48
CA TYR A 43 -1.25 -6.01 0.87
C TYR A 43 0.09 -5.50 1.42
N THR A 44 0.70 -6.28 2.30
CA THR A 44 1.97 -5.94 2.95
C THR A 44 3.13 -6.56 2.19
N ILE A 45 4.06 -5.73 1.68
CA ILE A 45 5.30 -6.20 1.05
C ILE A 45 6.45 -6.08 2.07
N PRO A 46 7.18 -7.16 2.37
CA PRO A 46 8.31 -7.11 3.28
C PRO A 46 9.40 -6.16 2.80
N LYS A 47 10.00 -5.43 3.74
CA LYS A 47 11.17 -4.59 3.48
C LYS A 47 12.32 -5.43 2.92
N GLY A 48 13.05 -4.86 1.95
CA GLY A 48 14.14 -5.56 1.26
C GLY A 48 13.69 -6.48 0.13
N THR A 49 12.38 -6.55 -0.17
CA THR A 49 11.86 -7.23 -1.35
C THR A 49 12.51 -6.67 -2.62
N ARG A 50 13.04 -7.56 -3.46
CA ARG A 50 13.66 -7.18 -4.72
C ARG A 50 12.60 -6.77 -5.72
N ILE A 51 12.67 -5.53 -6.19
CA ILE A 51 11.81 -5.03 -7.26
C ILE A 51 12.27 -5.65 -8.60
N PRO A 52 11.36 -6.26 -9.39
CA PRO A 52 11.69 -6.75 -10.73
C PRO A 52 12.28 -5.65 -11.61
N SER A 53 13.24 -5.98 -12.48
CA SER A 53 13.98 -4.99 -13.27
C SER A 53 13.14 -4.19 -14.27
N HIS A 54 11.92 -4.64 -14.58
CA HIS A 54 10.97 -3.95 -15.44
C HIS A 54 10.01 -3.03 -14.66
N LEU A 55 10.11 -3.01 -13.33
CA LEU A 55 9.45 -2.07 -12.42
C LEU A 55 10.49 -1.19 -11.73
N ILE A 56 10.04 -0.04 -11.23
CA ILE A 56 10.83 0.89 -10.42
C ILE A 56 9.96 1.40 -9.29
N LEU A 57 10.54 1.47 -8.09
CA LEU A 57 9.91 2.07 -6.92
C LEU A 57 10.44 3.50 -6.76
N ILE A 58 9.56 4.48 -6.86
CA ILE A 58 9.89 5.90 -6.76
C ILE A 58 9.31 6.44 -5.46
N ASN A 59 10.14 7.12 -4.66
CA ASN A 59 9.65 7.93 -3.56
C ASN A 59 9.13 9.25 -4.14
N GLU A 60 7.81 9.46 -4.13
CA GLU A 60 7.19 10.66 -4.71
C GLU A 60 7.30 11.85 -3.75
N TYR A 61 6.92 11.63 -2.50
CA TYR A 61 6.92 12.65 -1.45
C TYR A 61 6.75 12.00 -0.08
N THR A 62 7.61 12.32 0.89
CA THR A 62 7.55 11.77 2.27
C THR A 62 7.47 10.23 2.27
N ALA A 63 6.48 9.63 2.92
CA ALA A 63 6.24 8.20 2.97
C ALA A 63 5.47 7.65 1.76
N ARG A 64 5.18 8.47 0.73
CA ARG A 64 4.43 8.04 -0.46
C ARG A 64 5.37 7.51 -1.54
N PHE A 65 5.11 6.28 -1.96
CA PHE A 65 5.81 5.64 -3.07
C PHE A 65 4.88 5.32 -4.22
N SER A 66 5.45 5.23 -5.42
CA SER A 66 4.79 4.64 -6.57
C SER A 66 5.64 3.56 -7.22
N LEU A 67 5.04 2.40 -7.42
CA LEU A 67 5.61 1.28 -8.17
C LEU A 67 5.17 1.41 -9.63
N GLN A 68 6.10 1.76 -10.50
CA GLN A 68 5.86 2.13 -11.89
C GLN A 68 6.65 1.25 -12.86
N PRO A 69 6.31 1.22 -14.16
CA PRO A 69 7.17 0.66 -15.19
C PRO A 69 8.55 1.36 -15.20
N SER A 70 9.64 0.60 -15.31
CA SER A 70 11.00 1.19 -15.44
C SER A 70 11.29 1.76 -16.83
N ARG A 71 10.43 1.43 -17.81
CA ARG A 71 10.47 1.83 -19.22
C ARG A 71 9.07 1.81 -19.80
N GLY A 72 8.89 2.35 -21.01
CA GLY A 72 7.61 2.29 -21.71
C GLY A 72 7.06 0.86 -21.76
N MET A 73 5.84 0.68 -21.26
CA MET A 73 5.18 -0.62 -21.09
C MET A 73 3.67 -0.44 -21.33
N PRO A 74 3.02 -1.36 -22.07
CA PRO A 74 1.55 -1.38 -22.17
C PRO A 74 0.88 -1.53 -20.79
N LEU A 75 -0.27 -0.88 -20.59
CA LEU A 75 -1.00 -0.95 -19.31
C LEU A 75 -1.34 -2.39 -18.90
N LYS A 76 -1.70 -3.24 -19.87
CA LYS A 76 -1.98 -4.66 -19.61
C LYS A 76 -0.77 -5.38 -19.02
N ASP A 77 0.42 -5.12 -19.57
CA ASP A 77 1.66 -5.75 -19.13
C ASP A 77 2.08 -5.21 -17.75
N LEU A 78 1.81 -3.94 -17.47
CA LEU A 78 1.99 -3.37 -16.13
C LEU A 78 1.09 -4.05 -15.10
N ASN A 79 -0.21 -4.20 -15.40
CA ASN A 79 -1.15 -4.85 -14.50
C ASN A 79 -0.71 -6.30 -14.23
N GLN A 80 -0.32 -7.05 -15.27
CA GLN A 80 0.20 -8.40 -15.08
C GLN A 80 1.48 -8.42 -14.23
N ALA A 81 2.42 -7.50 -14.45
CA ALA A 81 3.64 -7.42 -13.66
C ALA A 81 3.35 -7.10 -12.18
N LEU A 82 2.37 -6.24 -11.91
CA LEU A 82 1.92 -5.92 -10.56
C LEU A 82 1.23 -7.13 -9.91
N ASP A 83 0.33 -7.81 -10.61
CA ASP A 83 -0.34 -9.02 -10.13
C ASP A 83 0.68 -10.11 -9.75
N GLU A 84 1.66 -10.37 -10.61
CA GLU A 84 2.74 -11.32 -10.35
C GLU A 84 3.60 -10.89 -9.16
N PHE A 85 3.89 -9.60 -9.04
CA PHE A 85 4.68 -9.05 -7.93
C PHE A 85 3.95 -9.20 -6.59
N TYR A 86 2.68 -8.80 -6.52
CA TYR A 86 1.88 -8.93 -5.30
C TYR A 86 1.64 -10.39 -4.95
N ALA A 87 1.26 -11.24 -5.90
CA ALA A 87 1.03 -12.66 -5.65
C ALA A 87 2.26 -13.37 -5.08
N LYS A 88 3.46 -12.95 -5.48
CA LYS A 88 4.72 -13.56 -5.04
C LYS A 88 5.27 -12.99 -3.74
N HIS A 89 5.08 -11.71 -3.49
CA HIS A 89 5.80 -10.99 -2.45
C HIS A 89 4.92 -10.34 -1.39
N ALA A 90 3.63 -10.13 -1.66
CA ALA A 90 2.74 -9.52 -0.70
C ALA A 90 2.10 -10.57 0.21
N HIS A 91 1.96 -10.20 1.48
CA HIS A 91 1.05 -10.85 2.41
C HIS A 91 -0.26 -10.08 2.42
N MET A 92 -1.36 -10.74 2.04
CA MET A 92 -2.70 -10.15 2.05
C MET A 92 -3.39 -10.48 3.35
N GLU A 93 -3.90 -9.45 4.03
CA GLU A 93 -4.69 -9.57 5.25
C GLU A 93 -5.97 -8.74 5.13
N ALA A 94 -7.05 -9.17 5.78
CA ALA A 94 -8.21 -8.30 5.95
C ALA A 94 -7.82 -7.08 6.78
N ALA A 95 -8.37 -5.91 6.48
CA ALA A 95 -7.99 -4.66 7.13
C ALA A 95 -8.15 -4.71 8.66
N GLU A 96 -9.22 -5.31 9.17
CA GLU A 96 -9.43 -5.54 10.60
C GLU A 96 -8.24 -6.27 11.24
N LYS A 97 -7.87 -7.43 10.67
CA LYS A 97 -6.73 -8.23 11.17
C LYS A 97 -5.41 -7.47 11.09
N TRP A 98 -5.22 -6.72 10.00
CA TRP A 98 -4.02 -5.93 9.83
C TRP A 98 -3.94 -4.80 10.87
N LEU A 99 -5.06 -4.12 11.16
CA LEU A 99 -5.14 -3.07 12.17
C LEU A 99 -4.90 -3.59 13.59
N ASP A 100 -5.36 -4.81 13.89
CA ASP A 100 -5.08 -5.50 15.17
C ASP A 100 -3.59 -5.84 15.31
N ALA A 101 -2.96 -6.29 14.23
CA ALA A 101 -1.55 -6.67 14.21
C ALA A 101 -0.58 -5.47 14.15
N HIS A 102 -1.07 -4.28 13.75
CA HIS A 102 -0.26 -3.08 13.56
C HIS A 102 -0.87 -1.89 14.33
N PRO A 103 -0.66 -1.80 15.66
CA PRO A 103 -1.19 -0.72 16.47
C PRO A 103 -0.70 0.66 16.02
N PHE A 104 -1.59 1.67 16.06
CA PHE A 104 -1.26 3.04 15.63
C PHE A 104 -0.06 3.63 16.39
N GLN A 105 0.05 3.34 17.68
CA GLN A 105 1.14 3.83 18.54
C GLN A 105 2.54 3.35 18.10
N ASP A 106 2.61 2.27 17.33
CA ASP A 106 3.87 1.70 16.82
C ASP A 106 4.20 2.21 15.41
N ALA A 107 3.33 3.03 14.81
CA ALA A 107 3.54 3.60 13.50
C ALA A 107 4.61 4.70 13.52
N ILE A 108 5.34 4.81 12.41
CA ILE A 108 6.46 5.73 12.27
C ILE A 108 5.94 7.07 11.71
N PRO A 109 6.49 8.24 12.11
CA PRO A 109 6.18 9.51 11.45
C PRO A 109 6.53 9.49 9.95
N ASP A 110 5.70 10.14 9.13
CA ASP A 110 5.89 10.16 7.67
C ASP A 110 7.19 10.84 7.23
N ASP A 111 7.65 11.82 8.00
CA ASP A 111 8.87 12.59 7.78
C ASP A 111 10.12 11.94 8.38
N ALA A 112 9.98 10.84 9.14
CA ALA A 112 11.09 10.08 9.71
C ALA A 112 11.69 9.10 8.67
N ASP A 113 12.16 9.63 7.54
CA ASP A 113 12.70 8.86 6.41
C ASP A 113 13.84 7.93 6.80
N ALA A 114 14.74 8.38 7.67
CA ALA A 114 15.79 7.56 8.23
C ALA A 114 15.25 6.32 8.95
N ALA A 115 14.12 6.43 9.66
CA ALA A 115 13.54 5.34 10.43
C ALA A 115 12.86 4.31 9.52
N TRP A 116 12.02 4.74 8.58
CA TRP A 116 11.34 3.80 7.69
C TRP A 116 12.24 3.29 6.54
N THR A 117 13.39 3.92 6.24
CA THR A 117 14.43 3.38 5.33
C THR A 117 15.51 2.53 6.00
N ALA A 118 15.68 2.58 7.33
CA ALA A 118 16.74 1.86 8.06
C ALA A 118 16.75 0.33 7.81
N LYS A 119 17.87 -0.22 7.33
CA LYS A 119 17.98 -1.62 6.89
C LYS A 119 17.56 -2.65 7.94
#